data_AF-X0ZKL1-F1
#
_entry.id   AF-X0ZKL1-F1
#
_cell.length_a   1.000
_cell.length_b   1.000
_cell.length_c   1.000
_cell.angle_alpha   90.00
_cell.angle_beta   90.00
_cell.angle_gamma   90.00
#
_symmetry.space_group_name_H-M   'P 1'
#
loop_
_entity.id
_entity.type
_entity.pdbx_description
1 polymer ?
#
loop_
_entity_poly.entity_id
_entity_poly.type
_entity_poly.pdbx_seq_one_letter_code
_entity_poly.pdbx_strand_id
1 'polypeptide(L)'
;MEEEIAMCEHLKTDILPNYKCFITYNGKSFDIPYIANRFLYFFDENPMISEEEEPYEKFNSKLHHIDLYHNCRRKYKGSFESFTLTDMEDSLLNMKRENELPSSLVGLCYKKYLETPQRYVGLVKEIIDHNYWDIYSLPLILGKLLTD
;
A
#
# COMPACT_ATOMS: atom_id res chain seq x y z
N MET A 1 -15.28 -5.36 12.71
CA MET A 1 -14.70 -4.29 13.56
C MET A 1 -13.65 -4.89 14.48
N GLU A 2 -13.98 -5.93 15.25
CA GLU A 2 -13.01 -6.66 16.09
C GLU A 2 -11.78 -7.16 15.32
N GLU A 3 -11.98 -7.76 14.14
CA GLU A 3 -10.87 -8.25 13.29
C GLU A 3 -9.92 -7.11 12.86
N GLU A 4 -10.45 -5.95 12.52
CA GLU A 4 -9.65 -4.80 12.10
C GLU A 4 -8.85 -4.21 13.26
N ILE A 5 -9.46 -4.14 14.45
CA ILE A 5 -8.77 -3.73 15.68
C ILE A 5 -7.61 -4.69 15.97
N ALA A 6 -7.85 -6.00 15.89
CA ALA A 6 -6.81 -7.00 16.11
C ALA A 6 -5.66 -6.88 15.09
N MET A 7 -5.96 -6.59 13.82
CA MET A 7 -4.93 -6.33 12.80
C MET A 7 -4.11 -5.07 13.12
N CYS A 8 -4.77 -3.98 13.51
CA CYS A 8 -4.07 -2.77 13.90
C CYS A 8 -3.22 -2.99 15.16
N GLU A 9 -3.73 -3.72 16.15
CA GLU A 9 -2.98 -4.05 17.36
C GLU A 9 -1.73 -4.89 17.05
N HIS A 10 -1.86 -5.90 16.19
CA HIS A 10 -0.72 -6.69 15.71
C HIS A 10 0.30 -5.84 14.95
N LEU A 11 -0.18 -4.94 14.06
CA LEU A 11 0.69 -3.99 13.36
C LEU A 11 1.47 -3.13 14.36
N LYS A 12 0.77 -2.57 15.37
CA LYS A 12 1.36 -1.72 16.42
C LYS A 12 2.40 -2.44 17.27
N THR A 13 2.11 -3.66 17.71
CA THR A 13 2.88 -4.36 18.76
C THR A 13 3.97 -5.27 18.21
N ASP A 14 3.69 -5.97 17.11
CA ASP A 14 4.58 -7.01 16.59
C ASP A 14 5.30 -6.61 15.30
N ILE A 15 4.71 -5.74 14.48
CA ILE A 15 5.29 -5.40 13.17
C ILE A 15 6.08 -4.10 13.24
N LEU A 16 5.45 -2.97 13.54
CA LEU A 16 6.09 -1.64 13.47
C LEU A 16 7.40 -1.54 14.28
N PRO A 17 7.53 -2.11 15.49
CA PRO A 17 8.79 -2.04 16.26
C PRO A 17 9.98 -2.76 15.59
N ASN A 18 9.70 -3.73 14.71
CA ASN A 18 10.73 -4.57 14.09
C ASN A 18 11.24 -4.01 12.75
N TYR A 19 10.64 -2.95 12.22
CA TYR A 19 11.01 -2.34 10.96
C TYR A 19 11.28 -0.84 11.13
N LYS A 20 12.11 -0.28 10.25
CA LYS A 20 12.49 1.14 10.30
C LYS A 20 11.96 1.97 9.14
N CYS A 21 11.40 1.31 8.13
CA CYS A 21 11.06 1.93 6.87
C CYS A 21 9.83 1.29 6.24
N PHE A 22 8.91 2.11 5.77
CA PHE A 22 7.89 1.71 4.82
C PHE A 22 8.42 1.82 3.40
N ILE A 23 8.10 0.83 2.58
CA ILE A 23 8.26 0.89 1.12
C ILE A 23 6.86 0.75 0.54
N THR A 24 6.41 1.74 -0.22
CA THR A 24 5.06 1.76 -0.81
C THR A 24 5.12 2.23 -2.26
N TYR A 25 4.00 2.10 -2.99
CA TYR A 25 3.83 2.70 -4.31
C TYR A 25 2.68 3.70 -4.27
N ASN A 26 3.00 5.00 -4.30
CA ASN A 26 2.04 6.10 -4.10
C ASN A 26 1.34 6.09 -2.72
N GLY A 27 1.86 5.31 -1.76
CA GLY A 27 1.28 5.19 -0.43
C GLY A 27 1.46 6.42 0.46
N LYS A 28 2.31 7.36 0.07
CA LYS A 28 2.43 8.67 0.75
C LYS A 28 1.08 9.39 0.77
N SER A 29 0.35 9.29 -0.34
CA SER A 29 -0.93 10.00 -0.53
C SER A 29 -2.13 9.20 -0.03
N PHE A 30 -1.97 7.92 0.27
CA PHE A 30 -3.09 7.01 0.52
C PHE A 30 -2.85 6.08 1.72
N ASP A 31 -1.97 5.07 1.57
CA ASP A 31 -1.79 4.01 2.57
C ASP A 31 -1.38 4.55 3.95
N ILE A 32 -0.34 5.39 3.99
CA ILE A 32 0.23 5.90 5.24
C ILE A 32 -0.80 6.77 6.00
N PRO A 33 -1.45 7.78 5.37
CA PRO A 33 -2.55 8.50 6.00
C PRO A 33 -3.70 7.60 6.44
N TYR A 34 -4.06 6.58 5.65
CA TYR A 34 -5.17 5.69 5.98
C TYR A 34 -4.89 4.85 7.22
N ILE A 35 -3.73 4.19 7.30
CA ILE A 35 -3.33 3.37 8.44
C ILE A 35 -3.23 4.23 9.71
N ALA A 36 -2.62 5.41 9.60
CA ALA A 36 -2.55 6.35 10.71
C ALA A 36 -3.95 6.75 11.21
N ASN A 37 -4.89 7.05 10.31
CA ASN A 37 -6.27 7.38 10.68
C ASN A 37 -6.98 6.22 11.37
N ARG A 38 -6.71 4.97 10.95
CA ARG A 38 -7.22 3.78 11.66
C ARG A 38 -6.66 3.67 13.07
N PHE A 39 -5.38 3.97 13.28
CA PHE A 39 -4.80 3.98 14.62
C PHE A 39 -5.48 5.00 15.55
N LEU A 40 -5.69 6.23 15.09
CA LEU A 40 -6.40 7.24 15.89
C LEU A 40 -7.87 6.92 16.12
N TYR A 41 -8.49 6.15 15.23
CA TYR A 41 -9.87 5.73 15.39
C TYR A 41 -10.02 4.64 16.46
N PHE A 42 -9.04 3.74 16.57
CA PHE A 42 -9.10 2.58 17.47
C PHE A 42 -8.31 2.73 18.79
N PHE A 43 -7.34 3.64 18.85
CA PHE A 43 -6.46 3.80 20.01
C PHE A 43 -6.22 5.28 20.34
N ASP A 44 -5.89 5.55 21.60
CA ASP A 44 -5.56 6.91 22.07
C ASP A 44 -4.24 7.45 21.52
N GLU A 45 -3.37 6.55 21.03
CA GLU A 45 -2.04 6.87 20.51
C GLU A 45 -1.84 6.31 19.11
N ASN A 46 -1.22 7.11 18.23
CA ASN A 46 -0.75 6.64 16.93
C ASN A 46 0.73 6.23 17.03
N PRO A 47 1.07 4.94 16.88
CA PRO A 47 2.46 4.46 17.02
C PRO A 47 3.37 4.96 15.89
N MET A 48 2.81 5.49 14.81
CA MET A 48 3.56 5.96 13.65
C MET A 48 4.09 7.38 13.82
N ILE A 49 3.63 8.19 14.79
CA ILE A 49 4.08 9.60 14.99
C ILE A 49 4.59 9.81 16.42
N SER A 50 5.41 10.83 16.67
CA SER A 50 5.80 11.22 18.03
C SER A 50 4.67 11.94 18.78
N GLU A 51 4.73 11.94 20.11
CA GLU A 51 3.74 12.66 20.94
C GLU A 51 3.78 14.18 20.72
N GLU A 52 4.94 14.68 20.28
CA GLU A 52 5.20 16.09 19.98
C GLU A 52 4.73 16.48 18.57
N GLU A 53 4.42 15.51 17.73
CA GLU A 53 4.00 15.69 16.35
C GLU A 53 2.47 15.83 16.27
N GLU A 54 1.98 16.93 15.71
CA GLU A 54 0.56 17.02 15.37
C GLU A 54 0.22 15.97 14.30
N PRO A 55 -0.81 15.13 14.53
CA PRO A 55 -1.24 14.18 13.52
C PRO A 55 -1.62 14.88 12.21
N TYR A 56 -1.01 14.44 11.09
CA TYR A 56 -1.33 14.80 9.69
C TYR A 56 -0.99 16.21 9.21
N GLU A 57 -0.30 17.05 9.98
CA GLU A 57 0.12 18.36 9.48
C GLU A 57 1.24 18.23 8.43
N LYS A 58 2.02 17.15 8.52
CA LYS A 58 3.09 16.78 7.58
C LYS A 58 2.99 15.27 7.39
N PHE A 59 3.60 14.69 6.37
CA PHE A 59 3.70 13.23 6.23
C PHE A 59 4.68 12.67 7.27
N ASN A 60 4.43 12.98 8.54
CA ASN A 60 5.25 12.65 9.68
C ASN A 60 5.04 11.19 10.02
N SER A 61 6.16 10.50 10.16
CA SER A 61 6.22 9.13 10.59
C SER A 61 7.56 8.92 11.29
N LYS A 62 7.55 8.34 12.48
CA LYS A 62 8.73 7.80 13.19
C LYS A 62 9.52 6.83 12.31
N LEU A 63 8.85 6.18 11.38
CA LEU A 63 9.45 5.28 10.38
C LEU A 63 9.81 6.07 9.12
N HIS A 64 10.97 5.75 8.55
CA HIS A 64 11.34 6.23 7.23
C HIS A 64 10.31 5.77 6.19
N HIS A 65 10.22 6.48 5.07
CA HIS A 65 9.30 6.13 4.01
C HIS A 65 9.93 6.33 2.64
N ILE A 66 9.96 5.25 1.86
CA ILE A 66 10.35 5.25 0.45
C ILE A 66 9.09 5.00 -0.37
N ASP A 67 8.58 6.07 -0.99
CA ASP A 67 7.51 5.97 -1.97
C ASP A 67 8.11 5.76 -3.36
N LEU A 68 7.93 4.56 -3.90
CA LEU A 68 8.50 4.14 -5.19
C LEU A 68 7.91 4.90 -6.37
N TYR A 69 6.64 5.34 -6.31
CA TYR A 69 6.02 6.10 -7.40
C TYR A 69 6.79 7.39 -7.69
N HIS A 70 7.10 8.15 -6.63
CA HIS A 70 7.82 9.41 -6.77
C HIS A 70 9.28 9.20 -7.21
N ASN A 71 9.92 8.11 -6.76
CA ASN A 71 11.29 7.79 -7.15
C ASN A 71 11.37 7.30 -8.60
N CYS A 72 10.47 6.41 -9.04
CA CYS A 72 10.35 6.00 -10.44
C CYS A 72 10.10 7.18 -11.36
N ARG A 73 9.12 8.02 -11.04
CA ARG A 73 8.79 9.21 -11.84
C ARG A 73 9.96 10.20 -11.93
N ARG A 74 10.77 10.32 -10.88
CA ARG A 74 11.97 11.18 -10.88
C ARG A 74 13.08 10.60 -11.74
N LYS A 75 13.40 9.30 -11.56
CA LYS A 75 14.52 8.64 -12.22
C LYS A 75 14.27 8.43 -13.72
N TYR A 76 13.08 7.93 -14.07
CA TYR A 76 12.72 7.54 -15.43
C TYR A 76 11.86 8.58 -16.15
N LYS A 77 11.96 9.84 -15.74
CA LYS A 77 11.18 10.93 -16.34
C LYS A 77 11.46 11.02 -17.83
N GLY A 78 10.41 10.88 -18.65
CA GLY A 78 10.51 10.92 -20.11
C GLY A 78 10.85 9.57 -20.77
N SER A 79 11.11 8.53 -19.99
CA SER A 79 11.31 7.16 -20.49
C SER A 79 10.01 6.39 -20.66
N PHE A 80 8.99 6.72 -19.85
CA PHE A 80 7.68 6.06 -19.86
C PHE A 80 6.53 7.08 -19.97
N GLU A 81 5.43 6.68 -20.62
CA GLU A 81 4.23 7.52 -20.78
C GLU A 81 3.46 7.67 -19.46
N SER A 82 3.50 6.64 -18.62
CA SER A 82 2.82 6.60 -17.32
C SER A 82 3.70 5.87 -16.30
N PHE A 83 3.41 6.12 -15.03
CA PHE A 83 4.12 5.58 -13.87
C PHE A 83 3.15 4.92 -12.90
N THR A 84 2.04 4.35 -13.37
CA THR A 84 1.25 3.48 -12.48
C THR A 84 2.08 2.25 -12.10
N LEU A 85 1.69 1.54 -11.05
CA LEU A 85 2.40 0.32 -10.65
C LEU A 85 2.41 -0.70 -11.79
N THR A 86 1.27 -0.89 -12.45
CA THR A 86 1.13 -1.76 -13.62
C THR A 86 2.04 -1.35 -14.78
N ASP A 87 2.17 -0.05 -15.06
CA ASP A 87 3.08 0.41 -16.12
C ASP A 87 4.56 0.16 -15.77
N MET A 88 4.93 0.29 -14.50
CA MET A 88 6.29 -0.02 -14.05
C MET A 88 6.55 -1.53 -14.05
N GLU A 89 5.58 -2.36 -13.72
CA GLU A 89 5.73 -3.80 -13.85
C GLU A 89 5.99 -4.20 -15.31
N ASP A 90 5.20 -3.69 -16.25
CA ASP A 90 5.40 -4.03 -17.66
C ASP A 90 6.69 -3.40 -18.20
N SER A 91 6.85 -2.08 -18.07
CA SER A 91 7.92 -1.35 -18.75
C SER A 91 9.29 -1.49 -18.09
N LEU A 92 9.34 -1.59 -16.75
CA LEU A 92 10.60 -1.66 -16.00
C LEU A 92 10.96 -3.10 -15.61
N LEU A 93 9.98 -3.95 -15.28
CA LEU A 93 10.23 -5.33 -14.86
C LEU A 93 9.96 -6.37 -15.96
N ASN A 94 9.34 -6.00 -17.09
CA ASN A 94 8.85 -6.93 -18.10
C ASN A 94 7.87 -7.97 -17.53
N MET A 95 7.07 -7.56 -16.56
CA MET A 95 6.05 -8.37 -15.89
C MET A 95 4.66 -7.93 -16.32
N LYS A 96 3.88 -8.88 -16.86
CA LYS A 96 2.48 -8.65 -17.22
C LYS A 96 1.57 -9.38 -16.26
N ARG A 97 0.61 -8.65 -15.67
CA ARG A 97 -0.42 -9.24 -14.80
C ARG A 97 -1.44 -9.99 -15.66
N GLU A 98 -1.87 -11.16 -15.18
CA GLU A 98 -3.05 -11.85 -15.72
C GLU A 98 -4.35 -11.30 -15.13
N ASN A 99 -4.28 -10.68 -13.94
CA ASN A 99 -5.43 -10.09 -13.25
C ASN A 99 -5.83 -8.76 -13.91
N GLU A 100 -7.09 -8.67 -14.33
CA GLU A 100 -7.64 -7.48 -14.98
C GLU A 100 -8.39 -6.54 -14.02
N LEU A 101 -8.45 -6.83 -12.71
CA LEU A 101 -9.21 -6.04 -11.76
C LEU A 101 -8.56 -4.66 -11.58
N PRO A 102 -9.21 -3.55 -11.96
CA PRO A 102 -8.69 -2.21 -11.70
C PRO A 102 -8.68 -1.91 -10.20
N SER A 103 -7.61 -1.28 -9.69
CA SER A 103 -7.46 -0.97 -8.25
C SER A 103 -8.63 -0.16 -7.70
N SER A 104 -9.22 0.73 -8.50
CA SER A 104 -10.39 1.54 -8.11
C SER A 104 -11.66 0.72 -7.86
N LEU A 105 -11.75 -0.50 -8.38
CA LEU A 105 -12.89 -1.39 -8.20
C LEU A 105 -12.73 -2.34 -7.01
N VAL A 106 -11.53 -2.48 -6.43
CA VAL A 106 -11.26 -3.40 -5.32
C VAL A 106 -12.24 -3.20 -4.15
N GLY A 107 -12.44 -1.95 -3.71
CA GLY A 107 -13.37 -1.66 -2.61
C GLY A 107 -14.83 -2.02 -2.92
N LEU A 108 -15.29 -1.75 -4.16
CA LEU A 108 -16.64 -2.11 -4.60
C LEU A 108 -16.82 -3.63 -4.67
N CYS A 109 -15.83 -4.34 -5.21
CA CYS A 109 -15.83 -5.80 -5.31
C CYS A 109 -15.89 -6.44 -3.93
N TYR A 110 -15.12 -5.92 -2.96
CA TYR A 110 -15.13 -6.42 -1.59
C TYR A 110 -16.47 -6.18 -0.91
N LYS A 111 -17.06 -4.99 -1.09
CA LYS A 111 -18.41 -4.68 -0.58
C LYS A 111 -19.46 -5.65 -1.13
N LYS A 112 -19.45 -5.92 -2.44
CA LYS A 112 -20.37 -6.90 -3.06
C LYS A 112 -20.20 -8.29 -2.47
N TYR A 113 -18.96 -8.71 -2.23
CA TYR A 113 -18.68 -9.97 -1.55
C TYR A 113 -19.28 -10.02 -0.14
N LEU A 114 -19.09 -8.97 0.68
CA LEU A 114 -19.69 -8.92 2.02
C LEU A 114 -21.23 -9.00 1.99
N GLU A 115 -21.87 -8.38 1.00
CA GLU A 115 -23.32 -8.40 0.85
C GLU A 115 -23.87 -9.76 0.38
N THR A 116 -23.15 -10.49 -0.49
CA THR A 116 -23.60 -11.80 -0.99
C THR A 116 -22.41 -12.73 -1.29
N PRO A 117 -21.80 -13.35 -0.26
CA PRO A 117 -20.56 -14.11 -0.41
C PRO A 117 -20.64 -15.24 -1.43
N GLN A 118 -21.71 -16.03 -1.40
CA GLN A 118 -21.87 -17.21 -2.27
C GLN A 118 -21.93 -16.84 -3.76
N ARG A 119 -22.40 -15.63 -4.08
CA ARG A 119 -22.49 -15.13 -5.46
C ARG A 119 -21.16 -14.52 -5.93
N TYR A 120 -20.44 -13.86 -5.04
CA TYR A 120 -19.31 -13.01 -5.38
C TYR A 120 -17.97 -13.50 -4.84
N VAL A 121 -17.88 -14.76 -4.39
CA VAL A 121 -16.63 -15.38 -3.91
C VAL A 121 -15.49 -15.26 -4.92
N GLY A 122 -15.79 -15.31 -6.23
CA GLY A 122 -14.78 -15.11 -7.28
C GLY A 122 -14.13 -13.72 -7.25
N LEU A 123 -14.84 -12.68 -6.79
CA LEU A 123 -14.26 -11.34 -6.67
C LEU A 123 -13.18 -11.27 -5.58
N VAL A 124 -13.30 -12.09 -4.53
CA VAL A 124 -12.30 -12.13 -3.45
C VAL A 124 -10.98 -12.68 -3.97
N LYS A 125 -11.01 -13.73 -4.80
CA LYS A 125 -9.81 -14.24 -5.47
C LYS A 125 -9.12 -13.13 -6.26
N GLU A 126 -9.87 -12.40 -7.07
CA GLU A 126 -9.30 -11.32 -7.89
C GLU A 126 -8.76 -10.15 -7.04
N ILE A 127 -9.35 -9.86 -5.88
CA ILE A 127 -8.82 -8.88 -4.93
C ILE A 127 -7.51 -9.37 -4.30
N ILE A 128 -7.44 -10.64 -3.90
CA ILE A 128 -6.23 -11.23 -3.32
C ILE A 128 -5.10 -11.22 -4.34
N ASP A 129 -5.37 -11.66 -5.58
CA ASP A 129 -4.37 -11.68 -6.66
C ASP A 129 -3.87 -10.27 -6.97
N HIS A 130 -4.76 -9.27 -6.99
CA HIS A 130 -4.38 -7.86 -7.17
C HIS A 130 -3.42 -7.38 -6.06
N ASN A 131 -3.81 -7.57 -4.80
CA ASN A 131 -3.00 -7.16 -3.65
C ASN A 131 -1.65 -7.89 -3.58
N TYR A 132 -1.62 -9.16 -3.99
CA TYR A 132 -0.38 -9.94 -4.06
C TYR A 132 0.63 -9.26 -5.00
N TRP A 133 0.22 -8.94 -6.23
CA TRP A 133 1.11 -8.29 -7.19
C TRP A 133 1.50 -6.88 -6.77
N ASP A 134 0.57 -6.14 -6.15
CA ASP A 134 0.86 -4.80 -5.63
C ASP A 134 2.00 -4.78 -4.62
N ILE A 135 2.15 -5.84 -3.80
CA ILE A 135 3.22 -5.96 -2.81
C ILE A 135 4.46 -6.63 -3.41
N TYR A 136 4.28 -7.69 -4.19
CA TYR A 136 5.38 -8.49 -4.74
C TYR A 136 6.32 -7.66 -5.62
N SER A 137 5.79 -6.71 -6.38
CA SER A 137 6.56 -5.89 -7.31
C SER A 137 7.41 -4.82 -6.64
N LEU A 138 7.08 -4.40 -5.40
CA LEU A 138 7.77 -3.31 -4.70
C LEU A 138 9.29 -3.55 -4.50
N PRO A 139 9.74 -4.70 -3.93
CA PRO A 139 11.17 -4.94 -3.77
C PRO A 139 11.92 -5.04 -5.10
N LEU A 140 11.27 -5.52 -6.17
CA LEU A 140 11.87 -5.62 -7.50
C LEU A 140 12.09 -4.24 -8.13
N ILE A 141 11.08 -3.36 -8.04
CA ILE A 141 11.19 -1.96 -8.47
C ILE A 141 12.26 -1.23 -7.65
N LEU A 142 12.27 -1.41 -6.33
CA LEU A 142 13.30 -0.82 -5.48
C LEU A 142 14.70 -1.29 -5.90
N GLY A 143 14.87 -2.57 -6.20
CA GLY A 143 16.11 -3.12 -6.74
C GLY A 143 16.60 -2.36 -7.98
N LYS A 144 15.73 -2.17 -8.97
CA LYS A 144 16.03 -1.38 -10.18
C LYS A 144 16.39 0.07 -9.89
N LEU A 145 15.68 0.70 -8.95
CA LEU A 145 15.98 2.07 -8.53
C LEU A 145 17.37 2.21 -7.89
N LEU A 146 17.87 1.16 -7.23
CA LEU A 146 19.18 1.16 -6.58
C LEU A 146 20.34 0.75 -7.49
N THR A 147 20.08 -0.02 -8.56
CA THR A 147 21.13 -0.52 -9.46
C THR A 147 21.33 0.28 -10.73
N ASP A 148 20.27 0.89 -11.26
CA ASP A 148 20.31 1.62 -12.54
C ASP A 148 20.78 3.08 -12.36
#